data_AF-A0A5T5CYY7-F1
#
_entry.id   AF-A0A5T5CYY7-F1
#
_cell.length_a   1.000
_cell.length_b   1.000
_cell.length_c   1.000
_cell.angle_alpha   90.00
_cell.angle_beta   90.00
_cell.angle_gamma   90.00
#
_symmetry.space_group_name_H-M   'P 1'
#
loop_
_entity.id
_entity.type
_entity.pdbx_description
1 polymer ?
#
loop_
_entity_poly.entity_id
_entity_poly.type
_entity_poly.pdbx_seq_one_letter_code
_entity_poly.pdbx_strand_id
1 'polypeptide(L)'
;MQQVKIYTASPSDLSPPVQSESFCVDLVLASDYRELEAKCAALVVENEALKKSEVEFNDYCRHECEDAGYTWVDDFTETPATDAFLAEVRASELDSLAGVAETMLIKFSNQQCSSDMHEVVGWKMVLQQAANRAAQLRKGAAL
;
A
#
# COMPACT_ATOMS: atom_id res chain seq x y z
N MET A 1 18.40 -0.37 -5.36
CA MET A 1 17.16 0.43 -5.46
C MET A 1 17.14 1.12 -6.80
N GLN A 2 16.07 0.95 -7.59
CA GLN A 2 15.89 1.70 -8.82
C GLN A 2 15.51 3.14 -8.45
N GLN A 3 16.13 4.12 -9.09
CA GLN A 3 15.92 5.54 -8.78
C GLN A 3 14.48 5.93 -9.16
N VAL A 4 13.76 6.59 -8.24
CA VAL A 4 12.41 7.09 -8.52
C VAL A 4 12.51 8.13 -9.63
N LYS A 5 11.81 7.89 -10.75
CA LYS A 5 11.75 8.84 -11.87
C LYS A 5 10.74 9.92 -11.52
N ILE A 6 11.24 11.11 -11.26
CA ILE A 6 10.44 12.31 -11.02
C ILE A 6 10.59 13.18 -12.26
N TYR A 7 9.45 13.56 -12.85
CA TYR A 7 9.40 14.46 -14.00
C TYR A 7 8.92 15.82 -13.51
N THR A 8 9.64 16.88 -13.85
CA THR A 8 9.19 18.24 -13.51
C THR A 8 8.45 18.81 -14.71
N ALA A 9 7.18 19.20 -14.51
CA ALA A 9 6.43 19.98 -15.49
C ALA A 9 6.52 21.47 -15.15
N SER A 10 6.77 22.27 -16.18
CA SER A 10 6.69 23.73 -16.11
C SER A 10 5.24 24.20 -16.26
N PRO A 11 4.91 25.45 -15.88
CA PRO A 11 3.55 26.00 -16.02
C PRO A 11 3.02 25.92 -17.46
N SER A 12 3.93 25.96 -18.45
CA SER A 12 3.67 25.84 -19.88
C SER A 12 3.29 24.42 -20.33
N ASP A 13 3.63 23.39 -19.56
CA ASP A 13 3.32 21.99 -19.88
C ASP A 13 1.92 21.57 -19.38
N LEU A 14 1.27 22.43 -18.56
CA LEU A 14 -0.06 22.18 -18.00
C LEU A 14 -1.18 22.70 -18.92
N SER A 15 -2.37 22.09 -18.83
CA SER A 15 -3.54 22.50 -19.59
C SER A 15 -4.75 22.75 -18.68
N PRO A 16 -5.25 24.01 -18.57
CA PRO A 16 -4.73 25.20 -19.23
C PRO A 16 -3.36 25.66 -18.67
N PRO A 17 -2.54 26.37 -19.46
CA PRO A 17 -1.25 26.86 -19.00
C PRO A 17 -1.41 27.86 -17.85
N VAL A 18 -0.57 27.76 -16.83
CA VAL A 18 -0.60 28.68 -15.66
C VAL A 18 0.41 29.81 -15.89
N GLN A 19 -0.01 31.06 -15.69
CA GLN A 19 0.82 32.24 -16.04
C GLN A 19 1.86 32.63 -14.97
N SER A 20 2.01 31.89 -13.88
CA SER A 20 3.00 32.21 -12.85
C SER A 20 4.34 31.53 -13.15
N GLU A 21 5.38 32.33 -13.39
CA GLU A 21 6.76 31.84 -13.71
C GLU A 21 7.44 31.06 -12.56
N SER A 22 6.79 30.95 -11.39
CA SER A 22 7.35 30.34 -10.18
C SER A 22 6.78 28.95 -9.86
N PHE A 23 5.95 28.36 -10.72
CA PHE A 23 5.24 27.12 -10.41
C PHE A 23 5.84 25.92 -11.14
N CYS A 24 6.67 25.12 -10.48
CA CYS A 24 7.04 23.78 -10.96
C CYS A 24 6.27 22.72 -10.16
N VAL A 25 5.83 21.65 -10.84
CA VAL A 25 5.22 20.48 -10.20
C VAL A 25 6.03 19.26 -10.57
N ASP A 26 6.35 18.46 -9.57
CA ASP A 26 6.93 17.15 -9.75
C ASP A 26 5.82 16.11 -9.94
N LEU A 27 5.91 15.33 -11.02
CA LEU A 27 4.96 14.31 -11.41
C LEU A 27 5.63 12.94 -11.51
N VAL A 28 4.83 11.91 -11.25
CA VAL A 28 5.14 10.53 -11.58
C VAL A 28 4.18 10.10 -12.67
N LEU A 29 4.71 9.52 -13.76
CA LEU A 29 3.87 9.04 -14.85
C LEU A 29 3.09 7.80 -14.41
N ALA A 30 1.82 7.70 -14.83
CA ALA A 30 0.99 6.52 -14.56
C ALA A 30 1.57 5.23 -15.17
N SER A 31 2.39 5.32 -16.22
CA SER A 31 3.17 4.17 -16.73
C SER A 31 4.18 3.66 -15.72
N ASP A 32 4.93 4.57 -15.11
CA ASP A 32 6.03 4.25 -14.20
C ASP A 32 5.48 3.71 -12.89
N TYR A 33 4.33 4.23 -12.44
CA TYR A 33 3.60 3.71 -11.31
C TYR A 33 3.10 2.27 -11.55
N ARG A 34 2.45 2.00 -12.69
CA ARG A 34 2.00 0.64 -13.05
C ARG A 34 3.16 -0.36 -13.17
N GLU A 35 4.31 0.08 -13.69
CA GLU A 35 5.51 -0.76 -13.74
C GLU A 35 6.00 -1.11 -12.33
N LEU A 36 5.96 -0.16 -11.41
CA LEU A 36 6.34 -0.38 -10.01
C LEU A 36 5.35 -1.32 -9.30
N GLU A 37 4.05 -1.14 -9.49
CA GLU A 37 3.01 -2.05 -8.98
C GLU A 37 3.23 -3.48 -9.49
N ALA A 38 3.51 -3.65 -10.77
CA ALA A 38 3.78 -4.97 -11.36
C ALA A 38 5.02 -5.64 -10.73
N LYS A 39 6.09 -4.87 -10.45
CA LYS A 39 7.28 -5.39 -9.75
C LYS A 39 6.95 -5.77 -8.30
N CYS A 40 6.17 -4.96 -7.60
CA CYS A 40 5.72 -5.28 -6.24
C CYS A 40 4.88 -6.57 -6.21
N ALA A 41 3.95 -6.73 -7.15
CA ALA A 41 3.15 -7.95 -7.27
C ALA A 41 4.02 -9.18 -7.57
N ALA A 42 5.01 -9.06 -8.46
CA ALA A 42 5.96 -10.14 -8.74
C ALA A 42 6.78 -10.52 -7.50
N LEU A 43 7.25 -9.54 -6.73
CA LEU A 43 7.98 -9.77 -5.48
C LEU A 43 7.13 -10.43 -4.40
N VAL A 44 5.84 -10.10 -4.31
CA VAL A 44 4.91 -10.78 -3.39
C VAL A 44 4.81 -12.26 -3.75
N VAL A 45 4.62 -12.59 -5.03
CA VAL A 45 4.55 -13.97 -5.51
C VAL A 45 5.86 -14.73 -5.25
N GLU A 46 7.01 -14.09 -5.51
CA GLU A 46 8.32 -14.69 -5.23
C GLU A 46 8.52 -14.93 -3.72
N ASN A 47 8.09 -14.00 -2.86
CA ASN A 47 8.17 -14.15 -1.42
C ASN A 47 7.27 -15.29 -0.91
N GLU A 48 6.05 -15.41 -1.43
CA GLU A 48 5.15 -16.53 -1.12
C GLU A 48 5.76 -17.89 -1.54
N ALA A 49 6.37 -17.94 -2.72
CA ALA A 49 7.06 -19.14 -3.20
C ALA A 49 8.28 -19.50 -2.33
N LEU A 50 9.07 -18.51 -1.90
CA LEU A 50 10.19 -18.70 -0.99
C LEU A 50 9.73 -19.20 0.38
N LYS A 51 8.69 -18.58 0.97
CA LYS A 51 8.09 -19.03 2.24
C LYS A 51 7.62 -20.48 2.15
N LYS A 52 7.00 -20.87 1.02
CA LYS A 52 6.59 -22.26 0.76
C LYS A 52 7.79 -23.21 0.64
N SER A 53 8.82 -22.81 -0.10
CA SER A 53 10.05 -23.61 -0.24
C SER A 53 10.78 -23.80 1.09
N GLU A 54 10.75 -22.78 1.96
CA GLU A 54 11.35 -22.86 3.29
C GLU A 54 10.62 -23.86 4.18
N VAL A 55 9.28 -23.87 4.15
CA VAL A 55 8.47 -24.88 4.86
C VAL A 55 8.82 -26.29 4.37
N GLU A 56 8.83 -26.51 3.05
CA GLU A 56 9.17 -27.82 2.48
C GLU A 56 10.59 -28.27 2.83
N PHE A 57 11.55 -27.34 2.87
CA PHE A 57 12.93 -27.62 3.28
C PHE A 57 13.03 -27.94 4.77
N ASN A 58 12.33 -27.18 5.63
CA ASN A 58 12.30 -27.42 7.06
C ASN A 58 11.73 -28.81 7.38
N ASP A 59 10.63 -29.20 6.71
CA ASP A 59 10.03 -30.52 6.88
C ASP A 59 10.94 -31.65 6.41
N TYR A 60 11.66 -31.46 5.29
CA TYR A 60 12.69 -32.41 4.86
C TYR A 60 13.77 -32.58 5.93
N CYS A 61 14.32 -31.47 6.46
CA CYS A 61 15.35 -31.52 7.49
C CYS A 61 14.84 -32.15 8.80
N ARG A 62 13.58 -31.88 9.18
CA ARG A 62 12.93 -32.51 10.32
C ARG A 62 12.93 -34.03 10.17
N HIS A 63 12.46 -34.54 9.03
CA HIS A 63 12.40 -35.98 8.77
C HIS A 63 13.77 -36.64 8.88
N GLU A 64 14.80 -36.09 8.20
CA GLU A 64 16.15 -36.64 8.24
C GLU A 64 16.77 -36.61 9.67
N CYS A 65 16.47 -35.56 10.45
CA CYS A 65 16.95 -35.40 11.81
C CYS A 65 16.28 -36.42 12.77
N GLU A 66 14.96 -36.56 12.66
CA GLU A 66 14.16 -37.48 13.48
C GLU A 66 14.46 -38.95 13.15
N ASP A 67 14.66 -39.29 11.86
CA ASP A 67 15.08 -40.63 11.43
C ASP A 67 16.47 -41.02 11.97
N ALA A 68 17.35 -40.03 12.15
CA ALA A 68 18.65 -40.20 12.80
C ALA A 68 18.57 -40.27 14.35
N GLY A 69 17.36 -40.16 14.93
CA GLY A 69 17.12 -40.26 16.37
C GLY A 69 17.35 -38.96 17.14
N TYR A 70 17.43 -37.83 16.46
CA TYR A 70 17.58 -36.50 17.07
C TYR A 70 16.24 -35.75 17.12
N THR A 71 16.15 -34.74 17.98
CA THR A 71 14.99 -33.83 18.04
C THR A 71 15.23 -32.61 17.16
N TRP A 72 14.31 -32.34 16.24
CA TRP A 72 14.33 -31.14 15.41
C TRP A 72 13.58 -29.98 16.09
N VAL A 73 14.00 -28.75 15.78
CA VAL A 73 13.30 -27.52 16.19
C VAL A 73 13.11 -26.69 14.93
N ASP A 74 11.87 -26.30 14.68
CA ASP A 74 11.53 -25.49 13.52
C ASP A 74 12.17 -24.12 13.63
N ASP A 75 12.82 -23.70 12.55
CA ASP A 75 13.43 -22.39 12.41
C ASP A 75 13.06 -21.87 11.03
N PHE A 76 12.34 -20.76 11.01
CA PHE A 76 11.84 -20.10 9.81
C PHE A 76 12.39 -18.69 9.76
N THR A 77 12.79 -18.27 8.57
CA THR A 77 13.28 -16.92 8.32
C THR A 77 12.12 -15.93 8.40
N GLU A 78 12.05 -15.19 9.50
CA GLU A 78 11.12 -14.07 9.61
C GLU A 78 11.51 -12.94 8.64
N THR A 79 10.51 -12.29 8.03
CA THR A 79 10.71 -11.17 7.09
C THR A 79 10.03 -9.88 7.58
N PRO A 80 10.32 -9.38 8.80
CA PRO A 80 9.56 -8.30 9.42
C PRO A 80 9.57 -7.00 8.61
N ALA A 81 10.68 -6.71 7.90
CA ALA A 81 10.77 -5.55 7.02
C ALA A 81 9.84 -5.66 5.79
N THR A 82 9.74 -6.86 5.20
CA THR A 82 8.84 -7.12 4.08
C THR A 82 7.39 -7.07 4.53
N ASP A 83 7.06 -7.67 5.67
CA ASP A 83 5.69 -7.70 6.18
C ASP A 83 5.22 -6.29 6.56
N ALA A 84 6.09 -5.47 7.16
CA ALA A 84 5.83 -4.06 7.43
C ALA A 84 5.65 -3.24 6.14
N PHE A 85 6.47 -3.47 5.13
CA PHE A 85 6.33 -2.82 3.82
C PHE A 85 4.99 -3.17 3.15
N LEU A 86 4.59 -4.44 3.14
CA LEU A 86 3.31 -4.86 2.55
C LEU A 86 2.11 -4.30 3.33
N ALA A 87 2.22 -4.18 4.65
CA ALA A 87 1.21 -3.52 5.47
C ALA A 87 1.10 -2.03 5.14
N GLU A 88 2.23 -1.33 4.91
CA GLU A 88 2.25 0.07 4.50
C GLU A 88 1.66 0.28 3.10
N VAL A 89 1.97 -0.60 2.14
CA VAL A 89 1.37 -0.54 0.79
C VAL A 89 -0.15 -0.64 0.87
N ARG A 90 -0.69 -1.62 1.62
CA ARG A 90 -2.13 -1.75 1.84
C ARG A 90 -2.73 -0.55 2.59
N ALA A 91 -1.99 0.03 3.54
CA ALA A 91 -2.44 1.22 4.27
C ALA A 91 -2.49 2.45 3.35
N SER A 92 -1.55 2.59 2.42
CA SER A 92 -1.49 3.70 1.46
C SER A 92 -2.68 3.71 0.49
N GLU A 93 -3.16 2.54 0.06
CA GLU A 93 -4.39 2.43 -0.74
C GLU A 93 -5.61 2.95 0.04
N LEU A 94 -5.70 2.63 1.34
CA LEU A 94 -6.77 3.11 2.21
C LEU A 94 -6.66 4.63 2.46
N ASP A 95 -5.46 5.17 2.58
CA ASP A 95 -5.25 6.62 2.67
C ASP A 95 -5.72 7.32 1.37
N SER A 96 -5.51 6.70 0.21
CA SER A 96 -6.02 7.20 -1.06
C SER A 96 -7.55 7.23 -1.08
N LEU A 97 -8.21 6.16 -0.59
CA LEU A 97 -9.66 6.11 -0.43
C LEU A 97 -10.18 7.18 0.56
N ALA A 98 -9.46 7.40 1.67
CA ALA A 98 -9.77 8.45 2.63
C ALA A 98 -9.73 9.84 1.96
N GLY A 99 -8.70 10.13 1.14
CA GLY A 99 -8.62 11.39 0.40
C GLY A 99 -9.77 11.61 -0.61
N VAL A 100 -10.26 10.54 -1.25
CA VAL A 100 -11.47 10.61 -2.08
C VAL A 100 -12.70 10.96 -1.24
N ALA A 101 -12.85 10.33 -0.07
CA ALA A 101 -13.96 10.60 0.84
C ALA A 101 -13.93 12.06 1.35
N GLU A 102 -12.75 12.58 1.73
CA GLU A 102 -12.55 13.97 2.12
C GLU A 102 -12.97 14.93 0.99
N THR A 103 -12.53 14.66 -0.23
CA THR A 103 -12.88 15.46 -1.41
C THR A 103 -14.39 15.53 -1.61
N MET A 104 -15.09 14.40 -1.43
CA MET A 104 -16.54 14.34 -1.52
C MET A 104 -17.23 15.11 -0.40
N LEU A 105 -16.75 14.99 0.84
CA LEU A 105 -17.28 15.75 1.98
C LEU A 105 -17.12 17.27 1.79
N ILE A 106 -15.98 17.72 1.24
CA ILE A 106 -15.77 19.13 0.88
C ILE A 106 -16.78 19.59 -0.17
N LYS A 107 -17.05 18.77 -1.20
CA LYS A 107 -18.07 19.11 -2.23
C LYS A 107 -19.46 19.29 -1.61
N PHE A 108 -19.89 18.38 -0.73
CA PHE A 108 -21.18 18.51 -0.04
C PHE A 108 -21.23 19.76 0.85
N SER A 109 -20.14 20.07 1.56
CA SER A 109 -20.06 21.27 2.37
C SER A 109 -20.17 22.55 1.52
N ASN A 110 -19.51 22.60 0.36
CA ASN A 110 -19.60 23.72 -0.57
C ASN A 110 -21.01 23.90 -1.16
N GLN A 111 -21.76 22.80 -1.29
CA GLN A 111 -23.15 22.79 -1.72
C GLN A 111 -24.15 23.04 -0.59
N GLN A 112 -23.67 23.29 0.64
CA GLN A 112 -24.49 23.50 1.84
C GLN A 112 -25.45 22.32 2.12
N CYS A 113 -25.06 21.10 1.73
CA CYS A 113 -25.80 19.91 2.06
C CYS A 113 -25.84 19.70 3.58
N SER A 114 -26.98 19.22 4.09
CA SER A 114 -27.13 18.92 5.52
C SER A 114 -26.11 17.87 5.98
N SER A 115 -25.58 18.02 7.18
CA SER A 115 -24.66 17.07 7.81
C SER A 115 -25.23 15.66 7.98
N ASP A 116 -26.56 15.59 8.04
CA ASP A 116 -27.35 14.39 8.33
C ASP A 116 -27.91 13.76 7.06
N MET A 117 -27.65 14.38 5.89
CA MET A 117 -27.96 13.80 4.60
C MET A 117 -27.26 12.44 4.48
N HIS A 118 -28.02 11.43 4.05
CA HIS A 118 -27.56 10.05 4.03
C HIS A 118 -26.20 9.86 3.31
N GLU A 119 -26.01 10.52 2.17
CA GLU A 119 -24.74 10.47 1.43
C GLU A 119 -23.58 11.09 2.23
N VAL A 120 -23.80 12.23 2.88
CA VAL A 120 -22.78 12.90 3.73
C VAL A 120 -22.37 11.99 4.89
N VAL A 121 -23.34 11.34 5.54
CA VAL A 121 -23.08 10.36 6.60
C VAL A 121 -22.31 9.15 6.07
N GLY A 122 -22.71 8.62 4.90
CA GLY A 122 -22.02 7.51 4.24
C GLY A 122 -20.55 7.82 3.97
N TRP A 123 -20.23 8.99 3.41
CA TRP A 123 -18.85 9.40 3.15
C TRP A 123 -18.03 9.64 4.43
N LYS A 124 -18.64 10.14 5.50
CA LYS A 124 -17.98 10.20 6.83
C LYS A 124 -17.60 8.82 7.35
N MET A 125 -18.49 7.83 7.17
CA MET A 125 -18.20 6.45 7.58
C MET A 125 -17.07 5.84 6.75
N VAL A 126 -17.06 6.06 5.43
CA VAL A 126 -15.97 5.60 4.55
C VAL A 126 -14.64 6.20 4.98
N LEU A 127 -14.58 7.52 5.19
CA LEU A 127 -13.38 8.23 5.67
C LEU A 127 -12.87 7.60 6.99
N GLN A 128 -13.76 7.44 7.97
CA GLN A 128 -13.40 6.89 9.27
C GLN A 128 -12.91 5.44 9.18
N GLN A 129 -13.58 4.60 8.39
CA GLN A 129 -13.21 3.19 8.24
C GLN A 129 -11.88 3.02 7.51
N ALA A 130 -11.66 3.77 6.44
CA ALA A 130 -10.41 3.74 5.68
C ALA A 130 -9.22 4.14 6.57
N ALA A 131 -9.34 5.27 7.28
CA ALA A 131 -8.30 5.74 8.20
C ALA A 131 -8.02 4.74 9.34
N ASN A 132 -9.07 4.16 9.94
CA ASN A 132 -8.90 3.17 11.01
C ASN A 132 -8.21 1.90 10.53
N ARG A 133 -8.59 1.37 9.36
CA ARG A 133 -7.97 0.16 8.79
C ARG A 133 -6.53 0.40 8.37
N ALA A 134 -6.21 1.57 7.80
CA ALA A 134 -4.85 1.95 7.49
C ALA A 134 -3.96 1.98 8.75
N ALA A 135 -4.47 2.59 9.83
CA ALA A 135 -3.78 2.62 11.12
C ALA A 135 -3.61 1.23 11.77
N GLN A 136 -4.57 0.32 11.57
CA GLN A 136 -4.48 -1.06 12.06
C GLN A 136 -3.41 -1.87 11.31
N LEU A 137 -3.38 -1.77 9.98
CA LEU A 137 -2.37 -2.43 9.15
C LEU A 137 -0.95 -2.01 9.58
N ARG A 138 -0.71 -0.72 9.79
CA ARG A 138 0.59 -0.19 10.25
C ARG A 138 1.01 -0.68 11.64
N LYS A 139 0.05 -1.10 12.47
CA LYS A 139 0.31 -1.70 13.79
C LYS A 139 0.55 -3.23 13.71
N GLY A 140 0.54 -3.81 12.52
CA GLY A 140 0.65 -5.26 12.33
C GLY A 140 -0.61 -6.03 12.70
N ALA A 141 -1.77 -5.36 12.85
CA ALA A 141 -3.03 -6.06 13.08
C ALA A 141 -3.52 -6.71 11.79
N ALA A 142 -3.91 -7.99 11.87
CA ALA A 142 -4.64 -8.65 10.79
C ALA A 142 -6.04 -8.01 10.65
N LEU A 143 -6.49 -7.81 9.41
CA LEU A 143 -7.81 -7.27 9.07
C LEU A 143 -8.94 -8.28 9.30
#